data_AF-A0A963RWT5-F1
#
_entry.id   AF-A0A963RWT5-F1
#
_cell.length_a   1.000
_cell.length_b   1.000
_cell.length_c   1.000
_cell.angle_alpha   90.00
_cell.angle_beta   90.00
_cell.angle_gamma   90.00
#
_symmetry.space_group_name_H-M   'P 1'
#
loop_
_entity.id
_entity.type
_entity.pdbx_description
1 polymer ?
#
loop_
_entity_poly.entity_id
_entity_poly.type
_entity_poly.pdbx_seq_one_letter_code
_entity_poly.pdbx_strand_id
1 'polypeptide(L)' 'MERKGNEVHLSDTEARSGSTPHIVRYVLGISLVLAIVALSTVWITGALTH' A
#
# COMPACT_ATOMS: atom_id res chain seq x y z
N MET A 1 -43.94 17.78 -13.33
CA MET A 1 -43.43 17.36 -12.01
C MET A 1 -41.95 17.04 -12.14
N GLU A 2 -41.11 18.06 -11.93
CA GLU A 2 -39.65 17.97 -11.96
C GLU A 2 -39.17 17.37 -10.62
N ARG A 3 -38.61 16.16 -10.64
CA ARG A 3 -37.99 15.55 -9.45
C ARG A 3 -36.57 16.07 -9.28
N LYS A 4 -36.42 17.26 -8.70
CA LYS A 4 -35.17 17.66 -8.01
C LYS A 4 -35.12 16.92 -6.68
N GLY A 5 -34.11 16.09 -6.46
CA GLY A 5 -33.89 15.46 -5.15
C GLY A 5 -33.59 13.96 -5.16
N ASN A 6 -33.06 13.40 -6.25
CA ASN A 6 -32.41 12.09 -6.20
C ASN A 6 -30.93 12.22 -6.54
N GLU A 7 -30.27 13.17 -5.90
CA GLU A 7 -28.82 13.11 -5.73
C GLU A 7 -28.55 11.93 -4.81
N VAL A 8 -28.23 10.79 -5.43
CA VAL A 8 -27.77 9.58 -4.74
C VAL A 8 -26.48 9.98 -4.02
N HIS A 9 -26.60 10.37 -2.75
CA HIS A 9 -25.49 10.47 -1.82
C HIS A 9 -25.01 9.04 -1.55
N LEU A 10 -24.33 8.47 -2.53
CA LEU A 10 -23.53 7.28 -2.32
C LEU A 10 -22.37 7.76 -1.46
N SER A 11 -22.50 7.64 -0.14
CA SER A 11 -21.39 7.88 0.77
C SER A 11 -20.17 7.15 0.21
N ASP A 12 -19.01 7.80 0.16
CA ASP A 12 -17.71 7.30 -0.35
C ASP A 12 -17.46 5.79 -0.09
N THR A 13 -18.01 5.27 1.02
CA THR A 13 -18.09 3.87 1.42
C THR A 13 -18.64 2.90 0.37
N GLU A 14 -19.64 3.28 -0.44
CA GLU A 14 -20.36 2.35 -1.34
C GLU A 14 -19.92 2.49 -2.82
N ALA A 15 -19.18 3.56 -3.15
CA ALA A 15 -18.48 3.70 -4.44
C ALA A 15 -17.10 3.01 -4.44
N ARG A 16 -16.51 2.79 -3.27
CA ARG A 16 -15.22 2.12 -3.09
C ARG A 16 -15.45 0.61 -2.94
N SER A 17 -15.66 -0.07 -4.07
CA SER A 17 -15.83 -1.54 -4.14
C SER A 17 -14.72 -2.35 -3.44
N GLY A 18 -13.57 -1.74 -3.17
CA GLY A 18 -12.54 -2.28 -2.27
C GLY A 18 -12.36 -1.39 -1.05
N SER A 19 -12.48 -1.96 0.15
CA SER A 19 -11.93 -1.39 1.38
C SER A 19 -10.51 -0.91 1.10
N THR A 20 -10.22 0.37 1.30
CA THR A 20 -8.88 0.95 1.05
C THR A 20 -7.88 0.24 1.94
N PRO A 21 -7.13 -0.75 1.44
CA PRO A 21 -6.31 -1.55 2.31
C PRO A 21 -5.01 -0.76 2.46
N HIS A 22 -5.00 0.20 3.39
CA HIS A 22 -3.82 1.00 3.73
C HIS A 22 -2.61 0.14 4.12
N ILE A 23 -2.89 -1.12 4.51
CA ILE A 23 -1.92 -2.16 4.80
C ILE A 23 -0.96 -2.40 3.62
N VAL A 24 -1.43 -2.41 2.36
CA VAL A 24 -0.56 -2.75 1.22
C VAL A 24 0.59 -1.76 1.06
N ARG A 25 0.36 -0.50 1.43
CA ARG A 25 1.39 0.55 1.41
C ARG A 25 2.50 0.27 2.43
N TYR A 26 2.14 -0.23 3.61
CA TYR A 26 3.11 -0.62 4.63
C TYR A 26 3.84 -1.92 4.25
N VAL A 27 3.14 -2.91 3.70
CA VAL A 27 3.77 -4.16 3.24
C VAL A 27 4.78 -3.87 2.13
N LEU A 28 4.45 -3.01 1.17
CA LEU A 28 5.36 -2.55 0.13
C LEU A 28 6.59 -1.85 0.72
N GLY A 29 6.39 -0.90 1.63
CA GLY A 29 7.49 -0.17 2.26
C GLY A 29 8.40 -1.07 3.09
N ILE A 30 7.83 -1.94 3.92
CA ILE A 30 8.58 -2.84 4.80
C ILE A 30 9.36 -3.88 3.98
N SER A 31 8.74 -4.50 2.98
CA SER A 31 9.42 -5.49 2.13
C SER A 31 10.57 -4.88 1.34
N LEU A 32 10.41 -3.67 0.81
CA LEU A 32 11.47 -2.96 0.12
C LEU A 32 12.67 -2.68 1.04
N VAL A 33 12.42 -2.19 2.25
CA VAL A 33 13.48 -1.94 3.24
C VAL A 33 14.19 -3.24 3.62
N LEU A 34 13.43 -4.30 3.90
CA LEU A 34 13.98 -5.62 4.20
C LEU A 34 14.88 -6.15 3.08
N ALA A 35 14.45 -6.03 1.82
CA ALA A 35 15.22 -6.48 0.66
C ALA A 35 16.54 -5.70 0.52
N ILE A 36 16.51 -4.37 0.70
CA ILE A 36 17.71 -3.53 0.66
C ILE A 36 18.69 -3.92 1.78
N VAL A 37 18.19 -4.11 3.00
CA VAL A 37 19.02 -4.53 4.14
C VAL A 37 19.64 -5.90 3.89
N ALA A 38 18.84 -6.88 3.43
CA ALA A 38 19.32 -8.21 3.13
C ALA A 38 20.37 -8.21 2.00
N LEU A 39 20.16 -7.43 0.94
CA LEU A 39 21.15 -7.32 -0.12
C LEU A 39 22.42 -6.66 0.41
N SER A 40 22.29 -5.57 1.18
CA SER A 40 23.43 -4.85 1.78
C SER A 40 24.25 -5.76 2.69
N THR A 41 23.60 -6.58 3.52
CA THR A 41 24.31 -7.52 4.40
C THR A 41 25.06 -8.59 3.61
N VAL A 42 24.53 -9.10 2.50
CA VAL A 42 25.24 -10.07 1.64
C VAL A 42 26.54 -9.47 1.10
N TRP A 43 26.50 -8.25 0.55
CA TRP A 43 27.71 -7.59 0.04
C TRP A 43 28.70 -7.27 1.16
N ILE A 44 28.23 -6.75 2.29
CA ILE A 44 29.08 -6.39 3.44
C ILE A 44 29.72 -7.63 4.05
N THR A 45 28.97 -8.71 4.26
CA THR A 45 29.51 -9.96 4.83
C THR A 45 30.50 -10.63 3.88
N GLY A 46 30.24 -10.61 2.58
CA GLY A 46 31.21 -11.06 1.57
C GLY A 46 32.49 -10.22 1.59
N ALA A 47 32.38 -8.89 1.69
CA ALA A 47 33.53 -7.99 1.75
C ALA A 47 34.31 -8.04 3.07
N LEU A 48 33.69 -8.43 4.18
CA LEU A 48 34.36 -8.61 5.48
C LEU A 48 35.00 -9.99 5.62
N THR A 49 34.50 -10.99 4.89
CA THR A 49 35.01 -12.37 4.91
C THR A 49 36.17 -12.58 3.92
N HIS A 50 36.27 -11.74 2.89
CA HIS A 50 37.34 -11.74 1.90
C HIS A 50 38.43 -10.70 2.26
#